data_AF-A0A1F2RWK5-F1
#
_entry.id   AF-A0A1F2RWK5-F1
#
_cell.length_a   1.000
_cell.length_b   1.000
_cell.length_c   1.000
_cell.angle_alpha   90.00
_cell.angle_beta   90.00
_cell.angle_gamma   90.00
#
_symmetry.space_group_name_H-M   'P 1'
#
loop_
_entity.id
_entity.type
_entity.pdbx_description
1 polymer ?
#
loop_
_entity_poly.entity_id
_entity_poly.type
_entity_poly.pdbx_seq_one_letter_code
_entity_poly.pdbx_strand_id
1 'polypeptide(L)'
;MNNSGTRYWLSFDLGLQGDYESLYGWLDKQKAKECGGNVATFVSKKTRDQIMRELSSVLDPGKNPRIYIISTKQGGKFILGKRTLAAWTGYAQVSLESGEER
;
A
#
# COMPACT_ATOMS: atom_id res chain seq x y z
N MET A 1 8.76 -26.33 -9.49
CA MET A 1 9.77 -25.31 -9.07
C MET A 1 9.21 -24.57 -7.87
N ASN A 2 9.73 -24.83 -6.66
CA ASN A 2 9.29 -24.15 -5.44
C ASN A 2 9.75 -22.68 -5.49
N ASN A 3 8.80 -21.77 -5.65
CA ASN A 3 9.08 -20.35 -5.77
C ASN A 3 9.37 -19.76 -4.37
N SER A 4 10.64 -19.67 -3.98
CA SER A 4 11.08 -19.22 -2.63
C SER A 4 10.98 -17.70 -2.39
N GLY A 5 10.05 -17.01 -3.06
CA GLY A 5 9.83 -15.57 -2.86
C GLY A 5 8.73 -15.28 -1.85
N THR A 6 8.77 -14.08 -1.27
CA THR A 6 7.69 -13.55 -0.43
C THR A 6 6.61 -12.96 -1.33
N ARG A 7 5.34 -13.30 -1.07
CA ARG A 7 4.21 -12.61 -1.70
C ARG A 7 3.98 -11.27 -1.01
N TYR A 8 3.90 -10.23 -1.82
CA TYR A 8 3.54 -8.89 -1.39
C TYR A 8 2.20 -8.47 -2.01
N TRP A 9 1.43 -7.69 -1.25
CA TRP A 9 0.36 -6.85 -1.77
C TRP A 9 0.79 -5.41 -1.62
N LEU A 10 0.63 -4.64 -2.69
CA LEU A 10 0.99 -3.24 -2.76
C LEU A 10 -0.29 -2.47 -3.04
N SER A 11 -0.71 -1.66 -2.06
CA SER A 11 -1.75 -0.66 -2.23
C SER A 11 -1.07 0.68 -2.51
N PHE A 12 -1.58 1.41 -3.49
CA PHE A 12 -1.02 2.68 -3.92
C PHE A 12 -2.09 3.77 -4.00
N ASP A 13 -1.67 4.98 -3.72
CA ASP A 13 -2.44 6.20 -3.90
C ASP A 13 -1.45 7.27 -4.39
N LEU A 14 -1.54 7.62 -5.68
CA LEU A 14 -0.66 8.59 -6.32
C LEU A 14 -1.34 9.95 -6.53
N GLY A 15 -2.63 10.08 -6.17
CA GLY A 15 -3.44 11.25 -6.50
C GLY A 15 -3.65 11.46 -8.02
N LEU A 16 -4.39 12.52 -8.38
CA LEU A 16 -4.79 12.78 -9.78
C LEU A 16 -3.61 13.03 -10.73
N GLN A 17 -2.51 13.61 -10.23
CA GLN A 17 -1.30 13.92 -11.01
C GLN A 17 -0.15 12.95 -10.71
N GLY A 18 -0.49 11.77 -10.21
CA GLY A 18 0.47 10.72 -9.89
C GLY A 18 1.20 10.21 -11.12
N ASP A 19 2.44 9.78 -10.93
CA ASP A 19 3.21 9.09 -11.96
C ASP A 19 2.77 7.60 -12.06
N TYR A 20 1.60 7.40 -12.64
CA TYR A 20 1.03 6.06 -12.84
C TYR A 20 1.80 5.26 -13.88
N GLU A 21 2.36 5.90 -14.90
CA GLU A 21 3.10 5.23 -15.97
C GLU A 21 4.33 4.50 -15.40
N SER A 22 5.14 5.20 -14.59
CA SER A 22 6.32 4.61 -13.96
C SER A 22 5.95 3.50 -12.97
N LEU A 23 4.90 3.69 -12.16
CA LEU A 23 4.44 2.64 -11.24
C LEU A 23 3.96 1.41 -11.99
N TYR A 24 3.14 1.59 -13.03
CA TYR A 24 2.57 0.49 -13.80
C TYR A 24 3.65 -0.27 -14.57
N GLY A 25 4.64 0.43 -15.15
CA GLY A 25 5.82 -0.20 -15.73
C GLY A 25 6.62 -1.04 -14.73
N TRP A 26 6.79 -0.55 -13.48
CA TRP A 26 7.46 -1.33 -12.44
C TRP A 26 6.66 -2.58 -12.03
N LEU A 27 5.33 -2.46 -11.90
CA LEU A 27 4.43 -3.58 -11.57
C LEU A 27 4.41 -4.64 -12.67
N ASP A 28 4.37 -4.23 -13.94
CA ASP A 28 4.45 -5.12 -15.09
C ASP A 28 5.76 -5.92 -15.08
N LYS A 29 6.89 -5.26 -14.81
CA LYS A 29 8.20 -5.92 -14.64
C LYS A 29 8.21 -6.97 -13.52
N GLN A 30 7.40 -6.80 -12.47
CA GLN A 30 7.25 -7.80 -11.40
C GLN A 30 6.25 -8.93 -11.76
N LYS A 31 5.61 -8.88 -12.92
CA LYS A 31 4.48 -9.75 -13.31
C LYS A 31 3.37 -9.70 -12.26
N ALA A 32 3.08 -8.49 -11.77
CA ALA A 32 2.07 -8.29 -10.74
C ALA A 32 0.67 -8.60 -11.29
N LYS A 33 -0.22 -9.03 -10.40
CA LYS A 33 -1.65 -9.20 -10.68
C LYS A 33 -2.44 -8.06 -10.05
N GLU A 34 -3.41 -7.53 -10.78
CA GLU A 34 -4.39 -6.57 -10.28
C GLU A 34 -5.29 -7.24 -9.21
N CYS A 35 -5.70 -6.50 -8.19
CA CYS A 35 -6.45 -6.98 -7.02
C CYS A 35 -7.55 -6.00 -6.55
N GLY A 36 -8.03 -5.12 -7.42
CA GLY A 36 -8.97 -4.04 -7.11
C GLY A 36 -8.34 -2.65 -7.20
N GLY A 37 -9.20 -1.62 -7.08
CA GLY A 37 -8.91 -0.19 -7.31
C GLY A 37 -7.69 0.35 -6.57
N ASN A 38 -6.52 0.18 -7.18
CA ASN A 38 -5.19 0.53 -6.70
C ASN A 38 -4.52 -0.46 -5.74
N VAL A 39 -4.73 -1.76 -5.96
CA VAL A 39 -4.02 -2.83 -5.27
C VAL A 39 -3.46 -3.83 -6.29
N ALA A 40 -2.21 -4.23 -6.10
CA ALA A 40 -1.55 -5.25 -6.91
C ALA A 40 -0.82 -6.28 -6.03
N THR A 41 -0.64 -7.50 -6.52
CA THR A 41 0.15 -8.53 -5.84
C THR A 41 1.23 -9.14 -6.72
N PHE A 42 2.41 -9.37 -6.17
CA PHE A 42 3.55 -9.98 -6.85
C PHE A 42 4.38 -10.83 -5.88
N VAL A 43 5.27 -11.66 -6.43
CA VAL A 43 6.22 -12.45 -5.65
C VAL A 43 7.61 -11.88 -5.87
N SER A 44 8.35 -11.65 -4.78
CA SER A 44 9.71 -11.12 -4.86
C SER A 44 10.63 -11.77 -3.83
N LYS A 45 11.90 -11.92 -4.19
CA LYS A 45 12.97 -12.29 -3.24
C LYS A 45 13.55 -11.07 -2.52
N LYS A 46 13.19 -9.85 -2.98
CA LYS A 46 13.65 -8.60 -2.39
C LYS A 46 12.99 -8.38 -1.04
N THR A 47 13.72 -7.75 -0.13
CA THR A 47 13.16 -7.26 1.13
C THR A 47 12.27 -6.06 0.88
N ARG A 48 11.42 -5.75 1.87
CA ARG A 48 10.59 -4.54 1.85
C ARG A 48 11.41 -3.26 1.60
N ASP A 49 12.59 -3.15 2.22
CA ASP A 49 13.44 -1.96 2.07
C ASP A 49 14.10 -1.86 0.69
N GLN A 50 14.40 -3.00 0.07
CA GLN A 50 14.87 -3.03 -1.31
C GLN A 50 13.76 -2.58 -2.27
N ILE A 51 12.53 -3.06 -2.08
CA ILE A 51 11.36 -2.63 -2.87
C ILE A 51 11.10 -1.13 -2.68
N MET A 52 11.19 -0.64 -1.44
CA MET A 52 11.08 0.79 -1.13
C MET A 52 12.10 1.60 -1.94
N ARG A 53 13.38 1.23 -1.92
CA ARG A 53 14.42 1.93 -2.67
C ARG A 53 14.18 1.94 -4.17
N GLU A 54 13.72 0.81 -4.73
CA GLU A 54 13.37 0.74 -6.15
C GLU A 54 12.22 1.70 -6.50
N LEU A 55 11.15 1.68 -5.71
CA LEU A 55 10.01 2.58 -5.95
C LEU A 55 10.39 4.05 -5.72
N SER A 56 11.26 4.36 -4.76
CA SER A 56 11.80 5.72 -4.58
C SER A 56 12.60 6.22 -5.78
N SER A 57 13.27 5.33 -6.52
CA SER A 57 14.00 5.71 -7.75
C SER A 57 13.12 5.78 -9.00
N VAL A 58 11.93 5.17 -8.95
CA VAL A 58 10.99 5.11 -10.08
C VAL A 58 9.97 6.23 -10.01
N LEU A 59 9.58 6.66 -8.80
CA LEU A 59 8.50 7.62 -8.61
C LEU A 59 9.05 8.98 -8.18
N ASP A 60 8.46 10.04 -8.75
CA ASP A 60 8.77 11.42 -8.36
C ASP A 60 8.31 11.69 -6.91
N PRO A 61 9.22 11.96 -5.96
CA PRO A 61 8.85 12.30 -4.58
C PRO A 61 8.05 13.61 -4.50
N GLY A 62 8.17 14.51 -5.47
CA GLY A 62 7.41 15.76 -5.56
C GLY A 62 5.90 15.55 -5.76
N LYS A 63 5.48 14.37 -6.24
CA LYS A 63 4.08 13.98 -6.36
C LYS A 63 3.50 13.31 -5.11
N ASN A 64 4.31 13.18 -4.06
CA ASN A 64 3.93 12.61 -2.76
C ASN A 64 3.23 11.24 -2.87
N PRO A 65 3.83 10.24 -3.54
CA PRO A 65 3.24 8.92 -3.71
C PRO A 65 3.05 8.24 -2.35
N ARG A 66 1.89 7.62 -2.15
CA ARG A 66 1.60 6.84 -0.94
C ARG A 66 1.53 5.37 -1.30
N ILE A 67 2.47 4.59 -0.76
CA ILE A 67 2.56 3.16 -1.04
C ILE A 67 2.59 2.39 0.28
N TYR A 68 1.60 1.53 0.45
CA TYR A 68 1.48 0.60 1.56
C TYR A 68 1.73 -0.82 1.06
N ILE A 69 2.64 -1.54 1.71
CA ILE A 69 3.00 -2.91 1.31
C ILE A 69 2.76 -3.90 2.43
N ILE A 70 2.13 -5.02 2.10
CA ILE A 70 1.72 -6.08 3.01
C ILE A 70 2.44 -7.37 2.62
N SER A 71 2.88 -8.12 3.62
CA SER A 71 3.25 -9.53 3.47
C SER A 71 2.71 -10.32 4.65
N THR A 72 2.50 -11.62 4.48
CA THR A 72 2.01 -12.49 5.55
C THR A 72 2.99 -12.60 6.72
N LYS A 73 4.30 -12.44 6.48
CA LYS A 73 5.34 -12.57 7.51
C LYS A 73 5.56 -11.30 8.31
N GLN A 74 5.40 -10.12 7.70
CA GLN A 74 5.81 -8.84 8.29
C GLN A 74 4.66 -7.83 8.43
N GLY A 75 3.40 -8.29 8.27
CA GLY A 75 2.23 -7.42 8.24
C GLY A 75 2.32 -6.35 7.15
N GLY A 76 1.66 -5.21 7.38
CA GLY A 76 1.65 -4.07 6.45
C GLY A 76 2.43 -2.85 6.96
N LYS A 77 3.10 -2.12 6.06
CA LYS A 77 3.85 -0.89 6.36
C LYS A 77 3.79 0.09 5.19
N PHE A 78 3.74 1.40 5.48
CA PHE A 78 4.00 2.43 4.47
C PHE A 78 5.49 2.43 4.11
N ILE A 79 5.80 2.25 2.83
CA ILE A 79 7.16 2.36 2.30
C ILE A 79 7.40 3.70 1.62
N LEU A 80 6.35 4.35 1.11
CA LEU A 80 6.38 5.74 0.64
C LEU A 80 5.14 6.48 1.17
N GLY A 81 5.32 7.78 1.46
CA GLY A 81 4.28 8.61 2.05
C GLY A 81 3.89 8.18 3.47
N LYS A 82 2.74 8.67 3.95
CA LYS A 82 2.25 8.40 5.31
C LYS A 82 0.75 8.16 5.37
N ARG A 83 0.31 7.62 6.51
CA ARG A 83 -1.10 7.49 6.85
C ARG A 83 -1.71 8.89 6.98
N THR A 84 -2.92 9.06 6.47
CA THR A 84 -3.76 10.25 6.63
C THR A 84 -4.87 9.97 7.63
N LEU A 85 -5.65 10.98 8.01
CA LEU A 85 -6.91 10.75 8.72
C LEU A 85 -7.76 9.76 7.92
N ALA A 86 -8.35 8.79 8.61
CA ALA A 86 -9.21 7.81 7.96
C ALA A 86 -10.49 8.49 7.47
N ALA A 87 -10.88 8.24 6.22
CA ALA A 87 -12.04 8.90 5.63
C ALA A 87 -13.35 8.61 6.38
N TRP A 88 -13.42 7.48 7.10
CA TRP A 88 -14.55 7.06 7.92
C TRP A 88 -14.46 7.52 9.39
N THR A 89 -13.45 8.31 9.76
CA THR A 89 -13.37 8.87 11.12
C THR A 89 -14.64 9.69 11.40
N GLY A 90 -15.36 9.33 12.47
CA GLY A 90 -16.59 10.00 12.90
C GLY A 90 -17.89 9.50 12.26
N TYR A 91 -17.84 8.50 11.36
CA TYR A 91 -19.04 7.99 10.69
C TYR A 91 -19.80 6.93 11.51
N ALA A 92 -19.15 6.28 12.49
CA ALA A 92 -19.83 5.35 13.38
C ALA A 92 -20.60 6.11 14.47
N GLN A 93 -21.90 5.87 14.58
CA GLN A 93 -22.70 6.33 15.71
C GLN A 93 -22.29 5.51 16.95
N VAL A 94 -21.65 6.15 17.93
CA VAL A 94 -21.42 5.53 19.23
C VAL A 94 -22.70 5.75 20.04
N SER A 95 -23.52 4.71 20.20
CA SER A 95 -24.65 4.77 21.12
C SER A 95 -24.11 4.89 22.54
N LEU A 96 -24.21 6.09 23.11
CA LEU A 96 -24.00 6.29 24.54
C LEU A 96 -25.20 5.66 25.25
N GLU A 97 -25.06 4.40 25.68
CA GLU A 97 -25.92 3.89 26.74
C GLU A 97 -25.57 4.68 28.01
N SER A 98 -26.35 5.74 28.25
CA SER A 98 -26.39 6.46 29.51
C SER A 98 -26.90 5.50 30.58
N GLY A 99 -25.97 4.81 31.24
CA GLY A 99 -26.26 4.11 32.49
C GLY A 99 -26.69 5.11 33.54
N GLU A 100 -28.00 5.27 33.71
CA GLU A 100 -28.57 5.86 34.92
C GLU A 100 -28.17 4.97 36.10
N GLU A 101 -27.28 5.47 36.95
CA GLU A 101 -27.07 4.93 38.30
C GLU A 101 -28.38 5.08 39.08
N ARG A 102 -28.93 3.94 39.56
CA ARG A 102 -29.93 3.88 40.63
C ARG A 102 -29.33 3.24 41.85
#